data_AF-A0A7Y4Z563-F1
#
_entry.id   AF-A0A7Y4Z563-F1
#
_cell.length_a   1.000
_cell.length_b   1.000
_cell.length_c   1.000
_cell.angle_alpha   90.00
_cell.angle_beta   90.00
_cell.angle_gamma   90.00
#
_symmetry.space_group_name_H-M   'P 1'
#
loop_
_entity.id
_entity.type
_entity.pdbx_description
1 polymer ?
#
loop_
_entity_poly.entity_id
_entity_poly.type
_entity_poly.pdbx_seq_one_letter_code
_entity_poly.pdbx_strand_id
1 'polypeptide(L)'
;MRQYLYVAILSGFFIISGCRTKTPTPDGFKPQSVIDILRIQPFQLEQSFKYDWQSDHPDVKSGLLVVIKVDPKMVMPKNVLEPVLYAGNHTVQRLNQGNESGFVIGIIPEQIDLSKEPLWFGTPDLPERIDAKMIASELTKAKRSGISALKLSDIKSRTKEMIAAPDLTTLLRKNAGDLILEFSPQEKHIVESWRLPVTGK
;
A
#
# COMPACT_ATOMS: atom_id res chain seq x y z
N MET A 1 76.36 12.76 20.75
CA MET A 1 75.11 13.55 20.71
C MET A 1 74.03 12.70 20.05
N ARG A 2 73.02 12.27 20.82
CA ARG A 2 71.89 11.45 20.37
C ARG A 2 70.78 12.38 19.88
N GLN A 3 70.32 12.22 18.64
CA GLN A 3 69.07 12.83 18.15
C GLN A 3 67.98 11.76 18.18
N TYR A 4 66.92 12.05 18.93
CA TYR A 4 65.72 11.23 19.07
C TYR A 4 64.77 11.48 17.89
N LEU A 5 64.30 10.40 17.26
CA LEU A 5 63.25 10.43 16.25
C LEU A 5 61.90 10.18 16.95
N TYR A 6 61.02 11.18 16.94
CA TYR A 6 59.64 11.09 17.41
C TYR A 6 58.78 10.34 16.38
N VAL A 7 58.08 9.28 16.81
CA VAL A 7 57.03 8.63 16.02
C VAL A 7 55.69 9.10 16.58
N ALA A 8 54.96 9.88 15.78
CA ALA A 8 53.58 10.27 16.08
C ALA A 8 52.63 9.18 15.58
N ILE A 9 51.89 8.55 16.51
CA ILE A 9 50.81 7.61 16.20
C ILE A 9 49.52 8.43 16.06
N LEU A 10 49.04 8.61 14.83
CA LEU A 10 47.72 9.19 14.55
C LEU A 10 46.68 8.07 14.57
N SER A 11 45.93 8.01 15.66
CA SER A 11 44.76 7.14 15.84
C SER A 11 43.60 7.68 15.00
N GLY A 12 43.46 7.20 13.76
CA GLY A 12 42.32 7.51 12.91
C GLY A 12 41.07 6.72 13.31
N PHE A 13 40.09 7.40 13.89
CA PHE A 13 38.72 6.90 14.08
C PHE A 13 38.05 6.67 12.70
N PHE A 14 37.74 5.42 12.37
CA PHE A 14 36.86 5.08 11.24
C PHE A 14 35.40 5.32 11.66
N ILE A 15 34.81 6.43 11.21
CA ILE A 15 33.34 6.55 11.17
C ILE A 15 32.88 5.82 9.90
N ILE A 16 32.46 4.57 10.06
CA ILE A 16 31.72 3.86 9.01
C ILE A 16 30.31 4.45 8.99
N SER A 17 30.14 5.56 8.27
CA SER A 17 28.82 6.00 7.85
C SER A 17 28.25 4.90 6.97
N GLY A 18 27.32 4.12 7.54
CA GLY A 18 26.53 3.14 6.82
C GLY A 18 25.68 3.85 5.77
N CYS A 19 26.20 3.99 4.55
CA CYS A 19 25.39 4.28 3.38
C CYS A 19 24.38 3.14 3.22
N ARG A 20 23.14 3.36 3.67
CA ARG A 20 21.99 2.57 3.18
C ARG A 20 21.94 2.79 1.67
N THR A 21 22.30 1.78 0.91
CA THR A 21 22.14 1.77 -0.54
C THR A 21 20.64 1.79 -0.83
N LYS A 22 20.12 2.98 -1.17
CA LYS A 22 18.79 3.13 -1.74
C LYS A 22 18.78 2.30 -3.01
N THR A 23 18.03 1.19 -3.03
CA THR A 23 17.81 0.40 -4.24
C THR A 23 17.35 1.38 -5.34
N PRO A 24 17.99 1.39 -6.53
CA PRO A 24 17.63 2.33 -7.57
C PRO A 24 16.17 2.08 -7.95
N THR A 25 15.32 3.02 -7.58
CA THR A 25 13.96 3.15 -8.08
C THR A 25 14.06 3.28 -9.62
N PRO A 26 13.25 2.59 -10.43
CA PRO A 26 13.35 2.70 -11.88
C PRO A 26 13.09 4.14 -12.33
N ASP A 27 14.15 4.86 -12.70
CA ASP A 27 14.04 6.17 -13.32
C ASP A 27 13.21 6.04 -14.60
N GLY A 28 12.09 6.75 -14.68
CA GLY A 28 11.21 6.75 -15.85
C GLY A 28 9.88 5.99 -15.73
N PHE A 29 9.55 5.44 -14.55
CA PHE A 29 8.20 4.89 -14.35
C PHE A 29 7.13 6.00 -14.47
N LYS A 30 6.16 5.80 -15.36
CA LYS A 30 5.03 6.72 -15.54
C LYS A 30 3.85 6.24 -14.67
N PRO A 31 3.32 7.09 -13.77
CA PRO A 31 2.12 6.77 -13.01
C PRO A 31 0.97 6.34 -13.91
N GLN A 32 0.17 5.37 -13.45
CA GLN A 32 -0.98 4.85 -14.19
C GLN A 32 -2.24 4.93 -13.35
N SER A 33 -3.34 5.37 -13.96
CA SER A 33 -4.66 5.31 -13.31
C SER A 33 -5.10 3.87 -13.14
N VAL A 34 -5.91 3.60 -12.13
CA VAL A 34 -6.70 2.37 -12.11
C VAL A 34 -7.76 2.42 -13.21
N ILE A 35 -8.31 1.26 -13.59
CA ILE A 35 -9.36 1.20 -14.61
C ILE A 35 -10.67 1.69 -14.02
N ASP A 36 -11.02 1.19 -12.84
CA ASP A 36 -12.26 1.56 -12.16
C ASP A 36 -12.23 1.22 -10.67
N ILE A 37 -13.19 1.73 -9.90
CA ILE A 37 -13.52 1.23 -8.56
C ILE A 37 -14.90 0.58 -8.63
N LEU A 38 -15.11 -0.63 -8.12
CA LEU A 38 -16.41 -1.30 -8.19
C LEU A 38 -17.18 -1.23 -6.88
N ARG A 39 -16.46 -1.12 -5.76
CA ARG A 39 -17.06 -1.07 -4.43
C ARG A 39 -16.25 -0.18 -3.51
N ILE A 40 -16.95 0.64 -2.74
CA ILE A 40 -16.40 1.47 -1.67
C ILE A 40 -17.19 1.14 -0.42
N GLN A 41 -16.56 0.53 0.57
CA GLN A 41 -17.24 0.08 1.77
C GLN A 41 -16.52 0.66 2.98
N PRO A 42 -17.04 1.73 3.59
CA PRO A 42 -16.47 2.27 4.82
C PRO A 42 -16.44 1.22 5.92
N PHE A 43 -15.42 1.26 6.77
CA PHE A 43 -15.37 0.42 7.96
C PHE A 43 -14.93 1.20 9.20
N GLN A 44 -15.33 0.68 10.35
CA GLN A 44 -14.93 1.11 11.68
C GLN A 44 -14.59 -0.13 12.51
N LEU A 45 -13.42 -0.11 13.13
CA LEU A 45 -12.93 -1.14 14.04
C LEU A 45 -13.11 -0.71 15.49
N GLU A 46 -13.34 -1.66 16.39
CA GLU A 46 -13.27 -1.42 17.83
C GLU A 46 -11.80 -1.36 18.29
N GLN A 47 -10.98 -2.30 17.80
CA GLN A 47 -9.53 -2.39 18.00
C GLN A 47 -8.78 -1.93 16.76
N SER A 48 -7.87 -0.96 16.93
CA SER A 48 -6.99 -0.52 15.84
C SER A 48 -5.94 -1.59 15.50
N PHE A 49 -5.42 -1.54 14.29
CA PHE A 49 -4.27 -2.35 13.88
C PHE A 49 -3.14 -1.45 13.36
N LYS A 50 -1.91 -1.98 13.35
CA LYS A 50 -0.75 -1.29 12.76
C LYS A 50 -0.76 -1.42 11.26
N TYR A 51 -0.72 -0.29 10.55
CA TYR A 51 -0.73 -0.27 9.11
C TYR A 51 0.69 -0.32 8.54
N ASP A 52 1.14 -1.53 8.21
CA ASP A 52 2.53 -1.77 7.79
C ASP A 52 2.84 -1.37 6.34
N TRP A 53 1.90 -0.74 5.64
CA TRP A 53 2.06 -0.30 4.25
C TRP A 53 2.45 1.18 4.14
N GLN A 54 2.85 1.80 5.25
CA GLN A 54 3.52 3.10 5.31
C GLN A 54 4.61 3.05 6.38
N SER A 55 5.66 3.82 6.18
CA SER A 55 6.88 3.85 7.02
C SER A 55 6.68 4.32 8.45
N ASP A 56 5.61 5.06 8.73
CA ASP A 56 5.25 5.56 10.05
C ASP A 56 4.30 4.61 10.81
N HIS A 57 3.85 3.52 10.17
CA HIS A 57 3.01 2.47 10.75
C HIS A 57 1.82 3.01 11.58
N PRO A 58 0.93 3.81 10.97
CA PRO A 58 -0.15 4.46 11.71
C PRO A 58 -1.13 3.42 12.28
N ASP A 59 -1.74 3.76 13.42
CA ASP A 59 -2.83 2.97 13.98
C ASP A 59 -4.12 3.24 13.21
N VAL A 60 -4.63 2.22 12.52
CA VAL A 60 -5.85 2.33 11.71
C VAL A 60 -7.03 1.75 12.48
N LYS A 61 -8.00 2.62 12.75
CA LYS A 61 -9.28 2.25 13.37
C LYS A 61 -10.47 2.40 12.42
N SER A 62 -10.33 3.14 11.33
CA SER A 62 -11.38 3.31 10.33
C SER A 62 -10.76 3.54 8.95
N GLY A 63 -11.53 3.27 7.91
CA GLY A 63 -11.03 3.37 6.55
C GLY A 63 -12.05 2.96 5.50
N LEU A 64 -11.55 2.65 4.30
CA LEU A 64 -12.33 2.11 3.20
C LEU A 64 -11.81 0.71 2.83
N LEU A 65 -12.72 -0.25 2.74
CA LEU A 65 -12.51 -1.52 2.06
C LEU A 65 -13.01 -1.36 0.62
N VAL A 66 -12.12 -1.54 -0.35
CA VAL A 66 -12.38 -1.22 -1.75
C VAL A 66 -12.17 -2.41 -2.67
N VAL A 67 -12.91 -2.43 -3.78
CA VAL A 67 -12.66 -3.33 -4.92
C VAL A 67 -12.29 -2.47 -6.11
N ILE A 68 -11.09 -2.67 -6.64
CA ILE A 68 -10.49 -1.84 -7.67
C ILE A 68 -10.25 -2.71 -8.90
N LYS A 69 -10.76 -2.27 -10.05
CA LYS A 69 -10.44 -2.85 -11.34
C LYS A 69 -9.13 -2.26 -11.85
N VAL A 70 -8.18 -3.12 -12.21
CA VAL A 70 -6.81 -2.73 -12.60
C VAL A 70 -6.40 -3.41 -13.90
N ASP A 71 -5.35 -2.92 -14.55
CA ASP A 71 -4.66 -3.70 -15.58
C ASP A 71 -3.90 -4.84 -14.88
N PRO A 72 -4.19 -6.12 -15.17
CA PRO A 72 -3.50 -7.25 -14.54
C PRO A 72 -1.97 -7.19 -14.65
N LYS A 73 -1.42 -6.54 -15.69
CA LYS A 73 0.04 -6.39 -15.85
C LYS A 73 0.69 -5.50 -14.79
N MET A 74 -0.10 -4.64 -14.14
CA MET A 74 0.35 -3.76 -13.07
C MET A 74 0.52 -4.49 -11.74
N VAL A 75 -0.21 -5.59 -11.55
CA VAL A 75 -0.21 -6.37 -10.32
C VAL A 75 0.32 -7.79 -10.50
N MET A 76 0.87 -8.07 -11.68
CA MET A 76 1.54 -9.34 -11.95
C MET A 76 2.76 -9.48 -11.04
N PRO A 77 2.87 -10.56 -10.23
CA PRO A 77 3.99 -10.79 -9.34
C PRO A 77 5.33 -10.74 -10.09
N LYS A 78 6.30 -10.05 -9.51
CA LYS A 78 7.65 -9.93 -10.09
C LYS A 78 8.73 -10.16 -9.03
N ASN A 79 9.89 -10.64 -9.45
CA ASN A 79 11.08 -10.74 -8.59
C ASN A 79 11.81 -9.38 -8.42
N VAL A 80 11.08 -8.27 -8.56
CA VAL A 80 11.57 -6.89 -8.43
C VAL A 80 10.52 -6.05 -7.71
N LEU A 81 10.86 -4.79 -7.39
CA LEU A 81 9.90 -3.83 -6.82
C LEU A 81 8.67 -3.71 -7.72
N GLU A 82 7.50 -3.68 -7.09
CA GLU A 82 6.21 -3.58 -7.77
C GLU A 82 5.63 -2.17 -7.65
N PRO A 83 4.84 -1.71 -8.63
CA PRO A 83 4.13 -0.45 -8.53
C PRO A 83 3.29 -0.37 -7.26
N VAL A 84 3.53 0.67 -6.46
CA VAL A 84 2.74 0.91 -5.24
C VAL A 84 1.40 1.54 -5.63
N LEU A 85 0.31 1.04 -5.05
CA LEU A 85 -1.03 1.60 -5.25
C LEU A 85 -1.27 2.69 -4.21
N TYR A 86 -1.65 3.88 -4.66
CA TYR A 86 -1.90 5.06 -3.82
C TYR A 86 -3.35 5.54 -3.98
N ALA A 87 -3.92 6.05 -2.89
CA ALA A 87 -5.20 6.72 -2.85
C ALA A 87 -5.05 8.01 -2.06
N GLY A 88 -5.09 9.15 -2.76
CA GLY A 88 -4.82 10.46 -2.16
C GLY A 88 -3.50 10.54 -1.41
N ASN A 89 -3.55 10.76 -0.10
CA ASN A 89 -2.40 10.84 0.80
C ASN A 89 -2.02 9.51 1.46
N HIS A 90 -2.58 8.38 1.01
CA HIS A 90 -2.32 7.05 1.57
C HIS A 90 -1.84 6.06 0.52
N THR A 91 -1.08 5.06 0.94
CA THR A 91 -0.94 3.81 0.17
C THR A 91 -2.19 2.93 0.36
N VAL A 92 -2.47 2.05 -0.59
CA VAL A 92 -3.54 1.05 -0.50
C VAL A 92 -2.94 -0.31 -0.18
N GLN A 93 -3.32 -0.90 0.95
CA GLN A 93 -2.93 -2.25 1.33
C GLN A 93 -3.69 -3.27 0.48
N ARG A 94 -2.98 -3.94 -0.43
CA ARG A 94 -3.56 -5.01 -1.25
C ARG A 94 -3.77 -6.26 -0.39
N LEU A 95 -4.99 -6.78 -0.40
CA LEU A 95 -5.37 -8.00 0.32
C LEU A 95 -5.30 -9.27 -0.55
N ASN A 96 -5.14 -9.07 -1.85
CA ASN A 96 -5.04 -10.12 -2.86
C ASN A 96 -4.08 -9.64 -3.97
N GLN A 97 -3.74 -10.49 -4.93
CA GLN A 97 -2.82 -10.13 -6.01
C GLN A 97 -3.56 -9.40 -7.14
N GLY A 98 -4.62 -10.01 -7.67
CA GLY A 98 -5.47 -9.46 -8.74
C GLY A 98 -4.92 -9.66 -10.15
N ASN A 99 -3.81 -10.38 -10.33
CA ASN A 99 -3.20 -10.61 -11.65
C ASN A 99 -3.99 -11.62 -12.51
N GLU A 100 -4.81 -12.47 -11.90
CA GLU A 100 -5.65 -13.42 -12.65
C GLU A 100 -7.03 -12.83 -12.96
N SER A 101 -7.61 -12.08 -12.02
CA SER A 101 -8.97 -11.54 -12.13
C SER A 101 -9.02 -10.11 -12.68
N GLY A 102 -7.94 -9.34 -12.57
CA GLY A 102 -7.92 -7.90 -12.80
C GLY A 102 -8.58 -7.09 -11.68
N PHE A 103 -8.82 -7.70 -10.52
CA PHE A 103 -9.43 -7.04 -9.36
C PHE A 103 -8.54 -7.10 -8.12
N VAL A 104 -8.30 -5.92 -7.56
CA VAL A 104 -7.60 -5.73 -6.28
C VAL A 104 -8.61 -5.35 -5.21
N ILE A 105 -8.70 -6.17 -4.19
CA ILE A 105 -9.36 -5.88 -2.92
C ILE A 105 -8.31 -5.21 -2.03
N GLY A 106 -8.62 -4.05 -1.48
CA GLY A 106 -7.65 -3.31 -0.67
C GLY A 106 -8.25 -2.53 0.50
N ILE A 107 -7.38 -2.16 1.43
CA ILE A 107 -7.69 -1.27 2.56
C ILE A 107 -7.03 0.08 2.31
N ILE A 108 -7.80 1.14 2.46
CA ILE A 108 -7.33 2.52 2.50
C ILE A 108 -7.51 3.01 3.94
N PRO A 109 -6.44 3.44 4.63
CA PRO A 109 -6.56 4.13 5.91
C PRO A 109 -7.44 5.38 5.80
N GLU A 110 -8.24 5.63 6.83
CA GLU A 110 -9.14 6.79 6.92
C GLU A 110 -10.24 6.83 5.84
N GLN A 111 -11.27 7.64 6.10
CA GLN A 111 -12.34 7.86 5.13
C GLN A 111 -11.98 9.04 4.23
N ILE A 112 -11.24 8.78 3.15
CA ILE A 112 -10.88 9.80 2.17
C ILE A 112 -12.00 10.05 1.13
N ASP A 113 -12.03 11.27 0.60
CA ASP A 113 -12.96 11.65 -0.46
C ASP A 113 -12.37 11.32 -1.85
N LEU A 114 -12.68 10.13 -2.35
CA LEU A 114 -12.24 9.66 -3.67
C LEU A 114 -12.77 10.50 -4.85
N SER A 115 -13.66 11.47 -4.60
CA SER A 115 -14.11 12.43 -5.63
C SER A 115 -13.15 13.60 -5.81
N LYS A 116 -12.22 13.75 -4.86
CA LYS A 116 -11.17 14.78 -4.84
C LYS A 116 -9.78 14.17 -4.92
N GLU A 117 -9.62 12.98 -4.37
CA GLU A 117 -8.35 12.25 -4.32
C GLU A 117 -8.26 11.21 -5.46
N PRO A 118 -7.16 11.18 -6.22
CA PRO A 118 -6.95 10.16 -7.24
C PRO A 118 -6.58 8.80 -6.63
N LEU A 119 -6.79 7.75 -7.42
CA LEU A 119 -6.37 6.37 -7.14
C LEU A 119 -5.47 5.89 -8.29
N TRP A 120 -4.22 5.54 -8.01
CA TRP A 120 -3.22 5.30 -9.05
C TRP A 120 -2.09 4.37 -8.63
N PHE A 121 -1.45 3.74 -9.62
CA PHE A 121 -0.16 3.07 -9.45
C PHE A 121 0.97 4.05 -9.64
N GLY A 122 1.77 4.24 -8.59
CA GLY A 122 2.97 5.06 -8.60
C GLY A 122 4.24 4.24 -8.84
N THR A 123 5.35 4.90 -8.58
CA THR A 123 6.68 4.35 -8.82
C THR A 123 6.92 3.06 -8.01
N PRO A 124 7.56 2.02 -8.60
CA PRO A 124 7.81 0.77 -7.88
C PRO A 124 8.69 0.94 -6.65
N ASP A 125 8.21 0.48 -5.51
CA ASP A 125 8.91 0.49 -4.22
C ASP A 125 8.28 -0.53 -3.25
N LEU A 126 8.85 -0.65 -2.07
CA LEU A 126 8.26 -1.38 -0.96
C LEU A 126 7.28 -0.45 -0.19
N PRO A 127 5.99 -0.82 -0.04
CA PRO A 127 5.01 0.02 0.64
C PRO A 127 5.44 0.45 2.06
N GLU A 128 6.07 -0.43 2.82
CA GLU A 128 6.57 -0.16 4.17
C GLU A 128 7.69 0.89 4.23
N ARG A 129 8.26 1.29 3.08
CA ARG A 129 9.26 2.37 3.00
C ARG A 129 8.65 3.72 2.67
N ILE A 130 7.38 3.76 2.29
CA ILE A 130 6.72 4.98 1.81
C ILE A 130 6.38 5.90 2.99
N ASP A 131 6.86 7.15 2.92
CA ASP A 131 6.54 8.21 3.88
C ASP A 131 5.62 9.26 3.23
N ALA A 132 5.07 10.17 4.03
CA ALA A 132 4.19 11.24 3.55
C ALA A 132 4.84 12.13 2.48
N LYS A 133 6.16 12.33 2.53
CA LYS A 133 6.89 13.12 1.53
C LYS A 133 6.96 12.40 0.18
N MET A 134 7.17 11.08 0.20
CA MET A 134 7.13 10.24 -0.98
C MET A 134 5.73 10.23 -1.60
N ILE A 135 4.67 10.10 -0.78
CA ILE A 135 3.28 10.14 -1.27
C ILE A 135 2.99 11.48 -1.96
N ALA A 136 3.36 12.61 -1.35
CA ALA A 136 3.17 13.93 -1.95
C ALA A 136 3.92 14.09 -3.29
N SER A 137 5.13 13.51 -3.39
CA SER A 137 5.91 13.47 -4.63
C SER A 137 5.21 12.64 -5.71
N GLU A 138 4.73 11.43 -5.36
CA GLU A 138 4.00 10.56 -6.29
C GLU A 138 2.67 11.18 -6.74
N LEU A 139 1.94 11.84 -5.84
CA LEU A 139 0.72 12.57 -6.18
C LEU A 139 0.99 13.69 -7.19
N THR A 140 2.12 14.39 -7.05
CA THR A 140 2.55 15.41 -8.03
C THR A 140 2.84 14.79 -9.39
N LYS A 141 3.51 13.63 -9.44
CA LYS A 141 3.76 12.89 -10.69
C LYS A 141 2.46 12.41 -11.33
N ALA A 142 1.51 11.90 -10.53
CA ALA A 142 0.21 11.43 -11.00
C ALA A 142 -0.58 12.59 -11.65
N LYS A 143 -0.66 13.73 -10.97
CA LYS A 143 -1.31 14.95 -11.50
C LYS A 143 -0.67 15.42 -12.81
N ARG A 144 0.67 15.44 -12.90
CA ARG A 144 1.39 15.76 -14.15
C ARG A 144 1.12 14.76 -15.28
N SER A 145 0.76 13.52 -14.94
CA SER A 145 0.39 12.47 -15.89
C SER A 145 -1.08 12.53 -16.31
N GLY A 146 -1.83 13.53 -15.84
CA GLY A 146 -3.26 13.71 -16.15
C GLY A 146 -4.20 12.79 -15.37
N ILE A 147 -3.70 12.13 -14.31
CA ILE A 147 -4.51 11.27 -13.46
C ILE A 147 -5.40 12.15 -12.57
N SER A 148 -6.70 11.91 -12.62
CA SER A 148 -7.71 12.65 -11.86
C SER A 148 -8.47 11.76 -10.88
N ALA A 149 -9.17 12.40 -9.94
CA ALA A 149 -10.12 11.73 -9.06
C ALA A 149 -11.30 11.14 -9.84
N LEU A 150 -12.04 10.24 -9.18
CA LEU A 150 -13.22 9.60 -9.74
C LEU A 150 -14.42 10.56 -9.73
N LYS A 151 -15.41 10.33 -10.60
CA LYS A 151 -16.61 11.17 -10.62
C LYS A 151 -17.48 10.89 -9.38
N LEU A 152 -18.06 11.94 -8.81
CA LEU A 152 -18.89 11.85 -7.61
C LEU A 152 -20.12 10.92 -7.79
N SER A 153 -20.71 10.88 -8.98
CA SER A 153 -21.82 9.97 -9.33
C SER A 153 -21.42 8.50 -9.19
N ASP A 154 -20.19 8.19 -9.59
CA ASP A 154 -19.67 6.83 -9.63
C ASP A 154 -19.35 6.38 -8.20
N ILE A 155 -18.83 7.29 -7.37
CA ILE A 155 -18.58 7.02 -5.95
C ILE A 155 -19.88 6.72 -5.22
N LYS A 156 -20.89 7.61 -5.28
CA LYS A 156 -22.14 7.43 -4.53
C LYS A 156 -22.87 6.12 -4.87
N SER A 157 -22.87 5.72 -6.14
CA SER A 157 -23.54 4.47 -6.58
C SER A 157 -22.80 3.20 -6.13
N ARG A 158 -21.52 3.32 -5.77
CA ARG A 158 -20.64 2.21 -5.40
C ARG A 158 -20.29 2.19 -3.91
N THR A 159 -20.58 3.28 -3.21
CA THR A 159 -20.52 3.35 -1.76
C THR A 159 -21.60 2.47 -1.15
N LYS A 160 -21.19 1.64 -0.20
CA LYS A 160 -22.05 0.77 0.60
C LYS A 160 -22.13 1.27 2.04
N GLU A 161 -22.99 0.64 2.84
CA GLU A 161 -23.12 0.96 4.26
C GLU A 161 -21.82 0.74 5.03
N MET A 162 -21.65 1.41 6.17
CA MET A 162 -20.44 1.22 6.97
C MET A 162 -20.45 -0.17 7.65
N ILE A 163 -19.31 -0.85 7.64
CA ILE A 163 -19.09 -2.07 8.43
C ILE A 163 -18.58 -1.68 9.82
N ALA A 164 -19.20 -2.21 10.87
CA ALA A 164 -18.62 -2.25 12.20
C ALA A 164 -18.01 -3.65 12.43
N ALA A 165 -16.75 -3.71 12.84
CA ALA A 165 -16.06 -4.96 13.16
C ALA A 165 -15.24 -4.82 14.45
N PRO A 166 -15.07 -5.89 15.25
CA PRO A 166 -14.24 -5.83 16.45
C PRO A 166 -12.77 -5.54 16.14
N ASP A 167 -12.22 -6.18 15.11
CA ASP A 167 -10.80 -6.13 14.76
C ASP A 167 -10.59 -6.36 13.25
N LEU A 168 -9.33 -6.20 12.80
CA LEU A 168 -8.94 -6.47 11.42
C LEU A 168 -9.23 -7.91 11.01
N THR A 169 -8.94 -8.88 11.87
CA THR A 169 -9.17 -10.31 11.60
C THR A 169 -10.62 -10.60 11.22
N THR A 170 -11.56 -9.99 11.94
CA THR A 170 -12.99 -10.13 11.69
C THR A 170 -13.40 -9.46 10.37
N LEU A 171 -12.90 -8.25 10.12
CA LEU A 171 -13.11 -7.54 8.85
C LEU A 171 -12.62 -8.37 7.65
N LEU A 172 -11.43 -8.97 7.75
CA LEU A 172 -10.85 -9.79 6.69
C LEU A 172 -11.67 -11.06 6.46
N ARG A 173 -12.00 -11.81 7.52
CA ARG A 173 -12.71 -13.09 7.42
C ARG A 173 -14.13 -12.97 6.89
N LYS A 174 -14.86 -11.94 7.32
CA LYS A 174 -16.30 -11.78 7.05
C LYS A 174 -16.60 -10.87 5.87
N ASN A 175 -15.77 -9.87 5.60
CA ASN A 175 -16.10 -8.85 4.60
C ASN A 175 -15.12 -8.90 3.43
N ALA A 176 -13.81 -8.81 3.67
CA ALA A 176 -12.85 -8.87 2.57
C ALA A 176 -12.85 -10.25 1.89
N GLY A 177 -13.05 -11.33 2.66
CA GLY A 177 -13.14 -12.69 2.13
C GLY A 177 -14.29 -12.86 1.15
N ASP A 178 -15.46 -12.30 1.45
CA ASP A 178 -16.62 -12.35 0.55
C ASP A 178 -16.35 -11.57 -0.74
N LEU A 179 -15.64 -10.44 -0.67
CA LEU A 179 -15.22 -9.68 -1.86
C LEU A 179 -14.22 -10.47 -2.72
N ILE A 180 -13.29 -11.21 -2.12
CA ILE A 180 -12.38 -12.07 -2.89
C ILE A 180 -13.18 -13.19 -3.57
N LEU A 181 -14.12 -13.83 -2.87
CA LEU A 181 -14.95 -14.89 -3.48
C LEU A 181 -15.84 -14.36 -4.61
N GLU A 182 -16.32 -13.11 -4.51
CA GLU A 182 -17.15 -12.46 -5.52
C GLU A 182 -16.34 -11.99 -6.75
N PHE A 183 -15.22 -11.30 -6.54
CA PHE A 183 -14.49 -10.61 -7.62
C PHE A 183 -13.23 -11.34 -8.09
N SER A 184 -12.60 -12.15 -7.24
CA SER A 184 -11.35 -12.86 -7.53
C SER A 184 -11.41 -14.33 -7.07
N PRO A 185 -12.41 -15.13 -7.48
CA PRO A 185 -12.61 -16.49 -6.96
C PRO A 185 -11.44 -17.44 -7.22
N GLN A 186 -10.56 -17.12 -8.17
CA GLN A 186 -9.32 -17.82 -8.45
C GLN A 186 -8.34 -17.75 -7.26
N GLU A 187 -8.44 -16.69 -6.46
CA GLU A 187 -7.59 -16.43 -5.28
C GLU A 187 -8.28 -16.87 -3.97
N LYS A 188 -9.28 -17.75 -4.03
CA LYS A 188 -10.03 -18.24 -2.85
C LYS A 188 -9.15 -18.84 -1.74
N HIS A 189 -7.97 -19.35 -2.08
CA HIS A 189 -7.00 -19.90 -1.12
C HIS A 189 -6.55 -18.84 -0.08
N ILE A 190 -6.58 -17.55 -0.44
CA ILE A 190 -6.32 -16.44 0.49
C ILE A 190 -7.38 -16.44 1.58
N VAL A 191 -8.66 -16.56 1.21
CA VAL A 191 -9.78 -16.57 2.16
C VAL A 191 -9.72 -17.80 3.06
N GLU A 192 -9.35 -18.95 2.50
CA GLU A 192 -9.14 -20.19 3.26
C GLU A 192 -8.06 -19.98 4.33
N SER A 193 -6.94 -19.34 3.99
CA SER A 193 -5.84 -19.04 4.93
C SER A 193 -6.28 -18.17 6.11
N TRP A 194 -7.19 -17.22 5.89
CA TRP A 194 -7.72 -16.37 6.96
C TRP A 194 -8.66 -17.13 7.89
N ARG A 195 -9.36 -18.15 7.37
CA ARG A 195 -10.37 -18.92 8.13
C ARG A 195 -9.77 -20.05 8.96
N LEU A 196 -8.52 -20.46 8.69
CA LEU A 196 -7.86 -21.48 9.48
C LEU A 196 -7.64 -21.00 10.93
N PRO A 197 -7.88 -21.86 11.94
CA PRO A 197 -7.45 -21.56 13.30
C PRO A 197 -5.93 -21.48 13.32
N VAL A 198 -5.38 -20.39 13.86
CA VAL A 198 -3.94 -20.29 14.09
C VAL A 198 -3.64 -21.29 15.20
N THR A 199 -3.14 -22.47 14.87
CA THR A 199 -2.64 -23.42 15.86
C THR A 199 -1.38 -22.80 16.47
N GLY A 200 -1.55 -22.13 17.61
CA GLY A 200 -0.45 -21.52 18.34
C GLY A 200 0.58 -22.58 18.74
N LYS A 201 1.85 -22.23 18.51
CA LYS A 201 2.97 -22.70 19.33
C LYS A 201 3.38 -21.54 20.24
#